data_AF-A0A9W7X673-F1
#
_entry.id   AF-A0A9W7X673-F1
#
_cell.length_a   1.000
_cell.length_b   1.000
_cell.length_c   1.000
_cell.angle_alpha   90.00
_cell.angle_beta   90.00
_cell.angle_gamma   90.00
#
_symmetry.space_group_name_H-M   'P 1'
#
loop_
_entity.id
_entity.type
_entity.pdbx_description
1 polymer ?
#
loop_
_entity_poly.entity_id
_entity_poly.type
_entity_poly.pdbx_seq_one_letter_code
_entity_poly.pdbx_strand_id
1 'polypeptide(L)'
;MAASEASVQTSFMDPFKDILINYLMPEKCFDEFFLQFNLLHVDCLKIVISKGLGIGIILGSVLVKLPQILKLIGAKSAEGLSFNSILLELFAITGTMAYSIINSFPFSAWGEALFLMIQTVIIGFLIQHYAGKTIKGLGFVVVYLCLLTILISPLAHRDVVTAMQASNMPAIIIGRLIQAGTNHKNGHTGQLSAISVFLLFAGSLARIFTTVQETGDSLMAFTYVISSFCNGVIAAQVLYYWNKTPAHKKKAE
;
A
#
# COMPACT_ATOMS: atom_id res chain seq x y z
N MET A 1 42.87 20.47 -24.05
CA MET A 1 41.87 20.71 -22.98
C MET A 1 40.47 20.19 -23.31
N ALA A 2 40.07 19.97 -24.57
CA ALA A 2 38.73 19.46 -24.93
C ALA A 2 38.47 17.95 -24.67
N ALA A 3 39.50 17.15 -24.40
CA ALA A 3 39.35 15.71 -24.17
C ALA A 3 38.90 15.33 -22.74
N SER A 4 38.93 16.30 -21.80
CA SER A 4 38.59 16.05 -20.39
C SER A 4 37.12 16.35 -20.06
N GLU A 5 36.42 17.16 -20.84
CA GLU A 5 35.00 17.46 -20.60
C GLU A 5 34.08 16.36 -21.16
N ALA A 6 34.44 15.74 -22.29
CA ALA A 6 33.68 14.66 -22.89
C ALA A 6 33.69 13.36 -22.07
N SER A 7 34.79 13.08 -21.34
CA SER A 7 34.91 11.90 -20.47
C SER A 7 34.17 12.03 -19.13
N VAL A 8 33.93 13.26 -18.67
CA VAL A 8 33.20 13.52 -17.42
C VAL A 8 31.69 13.40 -17.63
N GLN A 9 31.20 13.76 -18.82
CA GLN A 9 29.77 13.68 -19.14
C GLN A 9 29.28 12.25 -19.39
N THR A 10 30.15 11.34 -19.84
CA THR A 10 29.86 9.91 -19.98
C THR A 10 29.83 9.20 -18.62
N SER A 11 30.77 9.51 -17.71
CA SER A 11 30.92 8.83 -16.42
C SER A 11 29.76 9.03 -15.42
N PHE A 12 29.02 10.14 -15.45
CA PHE A 12 27.84 10.34 -14.60
C PHE A 12 26.57 9.75 -15.22
N MET A 13 26.50 9.73 -16.56
CA MET A 13 25.35 9.24 -17.30
C MET A 13 25.24 7.71 -17.25
N ASP A 14 26.34 6.97 -17.19
CA ASP A 14 26.33 5.51 -17.14
C ASP A 14 25.62 4.94 -15.90
N PRO A 15 25.97 5.32 -14.65
CA PRO A 15 25.26 4.83 -13.47
C PRO A 15 23.81 5.32 -13.40
N PHE A 16 23.53 6.53 -13.89
CA PHE A 16 22.17 7.07 -13.95
C PHE A 16 21.30 6.33 -14.98
N LYS A 17 21.86 6.06 -16.16
CA LYS A 17 21.25 5.27 -17.23
C LYS A 17 20.99 3.86 -16.74
N ASP A 18 21.94 3.24 -16.05
CA ASP A 18 21.77 1.90 -15.49
C ASP A 18 20.65 1.85 -14.44
N ILE A 19 20.54 2.85 -13.57
CA ILE A 19 19.43 2.92 -12.59
C ILE A 19 18.08 3.07 -13.31
N LEU A 20 18.02 3.96 -14.30
CA LEU A 20 16.82 4.19 -15.10
C LEU A 20 16.39 2.94 -15.87
N ILE A 21 17.32 2.25 -16.51
CA ILE A 21 17.03 1.09 -17.34
C ILE A 21 16.66 -0.13 -16.49
N ASN A 22 17.35 -0.33 -15.36
CA ASN A 22 17.10 -1.50 -14.53
C ASN A 22 15.87 -1.36 -13.64
N TYR A 23 15.51 -0.14 -13.23
CA TYR A 23 14.47 0.06 -12.20
C TYR A 23 13.23 0.81 -12.70
N LEU A 24 13.34 1.69 -13.69
CA LEU A 24 12.25 2.58 -14.11
C LEU A 24 11.69 2.27 -15.50
N MET A 25 12.51 1.92 -16.49
CA MET A 25 12.06 1.72 -17.88
C MET A 25 12.95 0.79 -18.69
N PRO A 26 12.45 0.07 -19.72
CA PRO A 26 13.29 -0.70 -20.63
C PRO A 26 14.27 0.19 -21.43
N GLU A 27 15.41 -0.39 -21.88
CA GLU A 27 16.40 0.31 -22.70
C GLU A 27 15.79 0.94 -23.96
N LYS A 28 14.85 0.25 -24.60
CA LYS A 28 14.09 0.80 -25.75
C LYS A 28 13.36 2.11 -25.42
N CYS A 29 12.82 2.23 -24.21
CA CYS A 29 12.14 3.45 -23.77
C CYS A 29 13.12 4.55 -23.39
N PHE A 30 14.29 4.17 -22.87
CA PHE A 30 15.38 5.12 -22.66
C PHE A 30 15.83 5.72 -23.99
N ASP A 31 16.02 4.89 -25.01
CA ASP A 31 16.43 5.33 -26.34
C ASP A 31 15.36 6.22 -26.99
N GLU A 32 14.08 5.83 -26.89
CA GLU A 32 12.97 6.61 -27.43
C GLU A 32 12.89 8.02 -26.81
N PHE A 33 13.12 8.14 -25.50
CA PHE A 33 13.05 9.41 -24.79
C PHE A 33 14.31 10.28 -24.91
N PHE A 34 15.48 9.67 -24.78
CA PHE A 34 16.74 10.41 -24.63
C PHE A 34 17.61 10.41 -25.89
N LEU A 35 17.45 9.44 -26.79
CA LEU A 35 18.16 9.42 -28.08
C LEU A 35 17.28 9.93 -29.23
N GLN A 36 16.01 9.53 -29.27
CA GLN A 36 15.08 9.92 -30.33
C GLN A 36 14.21 11.14 -30.00
N PHE A 37 14.27 11.63 -28.75
CA PHE A 37 13.48 12.77 -28.25
C PHE A 37 11.95 12.62 -28.39
N ASN A 38 11.45 11.39 -28.50
CA ASN A 38 10.03 11.09 -28.58
C ASN A 38 9.39 10.95 -27.19
N LEU A 39 9.32 12.07 -26.48
CA LEU A 39 8.86 12.16 -25.08
C LEU A 39 7.39 11.75 -24.87
N LEU A 40 6.58 11.67 -25.93
CA LEU A 40 5.16 11.33 -25.88
C LEU A 40 4.87 9.91 -26.39
N HIS A 41 5.89 9.06 -26.49
CA HIS A 41 5.68 7.65 -26.82
C HIS A 41 4.81 6.97 -25.75
N VAL A 42 3.54 6.72 -26.09
CA VAL A 42 2.46 6.38 -25.16
C VAL A 42 2.79 5.14 -24.31
N ASP A 43 3.34 4.11 -24.92
CA ASP A 43 3.64 2.85 -24.21
C ASP A 43 4.79 3.01 -23.22
N CYS A 44 5.82 3.77 -23.59
CA CYS A 44 6.95 4.05 -22.71
C CYS A 44 6.53 4.97 -21.56
N LEU A 45 5.67 5.95 -21.84
CA LEU A 45 5.16 6.85 -20.81
C LEU A 45 4.32 6.10 -19.78
N LYS A 46 3.44 5.18 -20.21
CA LYS A 46 2.66 4.32 -19.31
C LYS A 46 3.56 3.49 -18.40
N ILE A 47 4.63 2.90 -18.94
CA ILE A 47 5.57 2.08 -18.16
C ILE A 47 6.28 2.93 -17.10
N VAL A 48 6.83 4.08 -17.50
CA VAL A 48 7.54 4.98 -16.57
C VAL A 48 6.62 5.49 -15.47
N ILE A 49 5.41 5.93 -15.83
CA ILE A 49 4.42 6.40 -14.86
C ILE A 49 4.05 5.26 -13.91
N SER A 50 3.82 4.04 -14.42
CA SER A 50 3.46 2.90 -13.60
C SER A 50 4.56 2.56 -12.60
N LYS A 51 5.81 2.44 -13.07
CA LYS A 51 6.96 2.11 -12.22
C LYS A 51 7.23 3.21 -11.20
N GLY A 52 7.21 4.47 -11.63
CA GLY A 52 7.38 5.62 -10.73
C GLY A 52 6.31 5.66 -9.65
N LEU A 53 5.05 5.39 -10.01
CA LEU A 53 3.93 5.34 -9.08
C LEU A 53 4.06 4.16 -8.11
N GLY A 54 4.41 2.97 -8.60
CA GLY A 54 4.68 1.79 -7.77
C GLY A 54 5.79 2.04 -6.74
N ILE A 55 6.90 2.63 -7.16
CA ILE A 55 8.02 3.02 -6.29
C ILE A 55 7.57 4.07 -5.27
N GLY A 56 6.85 5.10 -5.71
CA GLY A 56 6.32 6.13 -4.82
C GLY A 56 5.40 5.54 -3.74
N ILE A 57 4.55 4.58 -4.10
CA ILE A 57 3.69 3.88 -3.15
C ILE A 57 4.53 3.04 -2.16
N ILE A 58 5.54 2.33 -2.64
CA ILE A 58 6.46 1.56 -1.78
C ILE A 58 7.15 2.50 -0.77
N LEU A 59 7.73 3.60 -1.24
CA LEU A 59 8.39 4.59 -0.38
C LEU A 59 7.41 5.19 0.65
N GLY A 60 6.19 5.49 0.23
CA GLY A 60 5.13 5.94 1.13
C GLY A 60 4.81 4.90 2.21
N SER A 61 4.72 3.62 1.83
CA SER A 61 4.38 2.51 2.73
C SER A 61 5.35 2.33 3.90
N VAL A 62 6.63 2.67 3.71
CA VAL A 62 7.65 2.65 4.77
C VAL A 62 7.28 3.57 5.92
N LEU A 63 6.62 4.69 5.64
CA LEU A 63 6.29 5.72 6.62
C LEU A 63 4.88 5.58 7.22
N VAL A 64 4.01 4.72 6.67
CA VAL A 64 2.59 4.68 7.02
C VAL A 64 2.35 4.38 8.50
N LYS A 65 3.03 3.36 9.05
CA LYS A 65 2.81 2.92 10.44
C LYS A 65 3.90 3.34 11.40
N LEU A 66 5.00 3.92 10.94
CA LEU A 66 6.06 4.45 11.80
C LEU A 66 5.54 5.46 12.84
N PRO A 67 4.67 6.45 12.51
CA PRO A 67 4.13 7.34 13.52
C PRO A 67 3.36 6.61 14.63
N GLN A 68 2.67 5.53 14.28
CA GLN A 68 1.95 4.69 15.25
C GLN A 68 2.93 3.92 16.15
N ILE A 69 3.99 3.34 15.58
CA ILE A 69 5.05 2.64 16.33
C ILE A 69 5.74 3.60 17.31
N LEU A 70 6.10 4.81 16.86
CA LEU A 70 6.73 5.81 17.71
C LEU A 70 5.80 6.24 18.86
N LYS A 71 4.50 6.40 18.60
CA LYS A 71 3.50 6.69 19.65
C LYS A 71 3.40 5.57 20.68
N LEU A 72 3.37 4.32 20.25
CA LEU A 72 3.36 3.14 21.14
C LEU A 72 4.59 3.12 22.06
N ILE A 73 5.77 3.33 21.49
CA ILE A 73 7.04 3.33 22.24
C ILE A 73 7.10 4.50 23.22
N GLY A 74 6.72 5.70 22.76
CA GLY A 74 6.72 6.91 23.58
C GLY A 74 5.72 6.84 24.74
N ALA A 75 4.52 6.30 24.49
CA ALA A 75 3.50 6.12 25.53
C ALA A 75 3.77 4.91 26.44
N LYS A 76 4.62 3.96 26.01
CA LYS A 76 4.82 2.64 26.64
C LYS A 76 3.51 1.90 26.94
N SER A 77 2.51 2.13 26.11
CA SER A 77 1.16 1.59 26.24
C SER A 77 0.56 1.36 24.87
N ALA A 78 -0.20 0.27 24.75
CA ALA A 78 -0.95 -0.09 23.56
C ALA A 78 -2.47 -0.01 23.77
N GLU A 79 -2.90 0.77 24.78
CA GLU A 79 -4.32 0.98 25.07
C GLU A 79 -5.07 1.55 23.87
N GLY A 80 -6.29 1.05 23.64
CA GLY A 80 -7.12 1.42 22.49
C GLY A 80 -6.80 0.67 21.18
N LEU A 81 -5.73 -0.13 21.13
CA LEU A 81 -5.44 -1.00 19.98
C LEU A 81 -5.94 -2.43 20.20
N SER A 82 -6.58 -2.98 19.17
CA SER A 82 -7.06 -4.37 19.17
C SER A 82 -6.04 -5.30 18.51
N PHE A 83 -5.55 -6.29 19.24
CA PHE A 83 -4.66 -7.31 18.70
C PHE A 83 -5.32 -8.12 17.58
N ASN A 84 -6.63 -8.40 17.68
CA ASN A 84 -7.37 -9.11 16.63
C ASN A 84 -7.43 -8.29 15.33
N SER A 85 -7.54 -6.96 15.43
CA SER A 85 -7.46 -6.09 14.25
C SER A 85 -6.11 -6.21 13.55
N ILE A 86 -5.01 -6.31 14.33
CA ILE A 86 -3.66 -6.48 13.80
C ILE A 86 -3.50 -7.86 13.14
N LEU A 87 -4.08 -8.92 13.70
CA LEU A 87 -4.07 -10.25 13.08
C LEU A 87 -4.81 -10.27 11.74
N LEU A 88 -5.99 -9.64 11.66
CA LEU A 88 -6.74 -9.52 10.41
C LEU A 88 -6.00 -8.69 9.36
N GLU A 89 -5.32 -7.62 9.79
CA GLU A 89 -4.48 -6.82 8.90
C GLU A 89 -3.29 -7.64 8.37
N LEU A 90 -2.60 -8.39 9.23
CA LEU A 90 -1.52 -9.28 8.80
C LEU A 90 -2.01 -10.37 7.86
N PHE A 91 -3.17 -10.96 8.11
CA PHE A 91 -3.77 -11.95 7.23
C PHE A 91 -3.98 -11.37 5.81
N ALA A 92 -4.57 -10.19 5.71
CA ALA A 92 -4.83 -9.53 4.43
C ALA A 92 -3.54 -9.18 3.67
N ILE A 93 -2.57 -8.56 4.36
CA ILE A 93 -1.28 -8.17 3.77
C ILE A 93 -0.48 -9.41 3.33
N THR A 94 -0.49 -10.46 4.15
CA THR A 94 0.20 -11.72 3.85
C THR A 94 -0.43 -12.42 2.63
N GLY A 95 -1.76 -12.40 2.52
CA GLY A 95 -2.48 -12.92 1.35
C GLY A 95 -2.03 -12.24 0.06
N THR A 96 -2.00 -10.90 0.04
CA THR A 96 -1.51 -10.12 -1.11
C THR A 96 -0.08 -10.45 -1.46
N MET A 97 0.81 -10.52 -0.46
CA MET A 97 2.22 -10.79 -0.66
C MET A 97 2.46 -12.20 -1.20
N ALA A 98 1.90 -13.22 -0.56
CA ALA A 98 2.05 -14.61 -0.99
C ALA A 98 1.46 -14.84 -2.40
N TYR A 99 0.29 -14.24 -2.69
CA TYR A 99 -0.33 -14.32 -4.01
C TYR A 99 0.57 -13.71 -5.08
N SER A 100 1.17 -12.56 -4.79
CA SER A 100 2.05 -11.87 -5.73
C SER A 100 3.36 -12.65 -5.98
N ILE A 101 3.93 -13.26 -4.94
CA ILE A 101 5.13 -14.09 -5.05
C ILE A 101 4.84 -15.36 -5.87
N ILE A 102 3.73 -16.06 -5.60
CA ILE A 102 3.35 -17.30 -6.29
C ILE A 102 3.06 -17.08 -7.78
N ASN A 103 2.54 -15.90 -8.14
CA ASN A 103 2.31 -15.49 -9.53
C ASN A 103 3.52 -14.78 -10.16
N SER A 104 4.65 -14.70 -9.43
CA SER A 104 5.91 -14.11 -9.92
C SER A 104 5.76 -12.65 -10.38
N PHE A 105 4.91 -11.88 -9.69
CA PHE A 105 4.73 -10.47 -9.98
C PHE A 105 5.95 -9.64 -9.57
N PRO A 106 6.26 -8.56 -10.32
CA PRO A 106 7.40 -7.71 -10.01
C PRO A 106 7.24 -7.05 -8.63
N PHE A 107 8.36 -6.84 -7.94
CA PHE A 107 8.36 -6.25 -6.59
C PHE A 107 7.66 -4.88 -6.54
N SER A 108 7.71 -4.08 -7.61
CA SER A 108 6.99 -2.81 -7.70
C SER A 108 5.46 -2.96 -7.50
N ALA A 109 4.89 -4.11 -7.85
CA ALA A 109 3.47 -4.39 -7.74
C ALA A 109 3.02 -4.77 -6.32
N TRP A 110 3.90 -5.30 -5.46
CA TRP A 110 3.50 -5.81 -4.14
C TRP A 110 4.41 -5.40 -2.99
N GLY A 111 5.53 -4.72 -3.26
CA GLY A 111 6.57 -4.42 -2.28
C GLY A 111 6.08 -3.58 -1.09
N GLU A 112 5.01 -2.81 -1.26
CA GLU A 112 4.35 -2.11 -0.15
C GLU A 112 3.89 -3.07 0.96
N ALA A 113 3.44 -4.27 0.57
CA ALA A 113 2.93 -5.28 1.48
C ALA A 113 4.03 -5.79 2.39
N LEU A 114 5.27 -5.91 1.89
CA LEU A 114 6.43 -6.29 2.69
C LEU A 114 6.69 -5.30 3.82
N PHE A 115 6.77 -4.01 3.51
CA PHE A 115 7.05 -2.97 4.50
C PHE A 115 5.91 -2.79 5.49
N LEU A 116 4.66 -2.87 5.03
CA LEU A 116 3.49 -2.83 5.91
C LEU A 116 3.43 -4.06 6.82
N MET A 117 3.74 -5.25 6.30
CA MET A 117 3.80 -6.48 7.08
C MET A 117 4.80 -6.36 8.22
N ILE A 118 6.04 -5.95 7.94
CA ILE A 118 7.09 -5.79 8.95
C ILE A 118 6.62 -4.83 10.05
N GLN A 119 6.13 -3.64 9.67
CA GLN A 119 5.64 -2.65 10.63
C GLN A 119 4.45 -3.18 11.45
N THR A 120 3.56 -3.95 10.83
CA THR A 120 2.36 -4.49 11.50
C THR A 120 2.72 -5.62 12.47
N VAL A 121 3.71 -6.47 12.14
CA VAL A 121 4.27 -7.46 13.07
C VAL A 121 4.88 -6.78 14.29
N ILE A 122 5.65 -5.70 14.08
CA ILE A 122 6.22 -4.89 15.17
C ILE A 122 5.12 -4.36 16.09
N ILE A 123 4.05 -3.80 15.53
CA ILE A 123 2.91 -3.30 16.32
C ILE A 123 2.24 -4.45 17.09
N GLY A 124 2.01 -5.60 16.45
CA GLY A 124 1.44 -6.78 17.10
C GLY A 124 2.26 -7.25 18.29
N PHE A 125 3.60 -7.26 18.14
CA PHE A 125 4.51 -7.53 19.24
C PHE A 125 4.41 -6.49 20.36
N LEU A 126 4.46 -5.20 20.04
CA LEU A 126 4.38 -4.10 21.01
C LEU A 126 3.07 -4.14 21.81
N ILE A 127 1.95 -4.49 21.18
CA ILE A 127 0.66 -4.68 21.86
C ILE A 127 0.78 -5.74 22.96
N GLN A 128 1.34 -6.90 22.66
CA GLN A 128 1.50 -7.97 23.65
C GLN A 128 2.55 -7.62 24.71
N HIS A 129 3.64 -6.96 24.32
CA HIS A 129 4.70 -6.54 25.22
C HIS A 129 4.18 -5.55 26.28
N TYR A 130 3.50 -4.48 25.86
CA TYR A 130 2.95 -3.49 26.79
C TYR A 130 1.74 -3.99 27.58
N ALA A 131 1.10 -5.08 27.16
CA ALA A 131 0.11 -5.80 27.96
C ALA A 131 0.73 -6.74 29.03
N GLY A 132 2.06 -6.71 29.22
CA GLY A 132 2.78 -7.56 30.17
C GLY A 132 2.96 -9.02 29.70
N LYS A 133 2.69 -9.32 28.42
CA LYS A 133 2.68 -10.67 27.85
C LYS A 133 3.79 -10.87 26.80
N THR A 134 5.00 -10.39 27.08
CA THR A 134 6.14 -10.41 26.13
C THR A 134 6.43 -11.78 25.52
N ILE A 135 6.37 -12.86 26.31
CA ILE A 135 6.61 -14.23 25.82
C ILE A 135 5.56 -14.62 24.76
N LYS A 136 4.28 -14.25 24.96
CA LYS A 136 3.23 -14.46 23.95
C LYS A 136 3.48 -13.62 22.70
N GLY A 137 3.99 -12.39 22.87
CA GLY A 137 4.41 -11.54 21.75
C GLY A 137 5.52 -12.17 20.92
N LEU A 138 6.57 -12.69 21.56
CA LEU A 138 7.66 -13.41 20.87
C LEU A 138 7.14 -14.67 20.17
N GLY A 139 6.31 -15.47 20.86
CA GLY A 139 5.68 -16.65 20.27
C GLY A 139 4.83 -16.30 19.04
N PHE A 140 4.08 -15.20 19.08
CA PHE A 140 3.34 -14.69 17.93
C PHE A 140 4.25 -14.37 16.74
N VAL A 141 5.38 -13.68 16.95
CA VAL A 141 6.33 -13.36 15.87
C VAL A 141 6.90 -14.63 15.25
N VAL A 142 7.34 -15.59 16.07
CA VAL A 142 7.89 -16.86 15.60
C VAL A 142 6.85 -17.65 14.79
N VAL A 143 5.65 -17.82 15.33
CA VAL A 143 4.55 -18.53 14.66
C VAL A 143 4.20 -17.85 13.33
N TYR A 144 4.10 -16.52 13.33
CA TYR A 144 3.80 -15.76 12.12
C TYR A 144 4.88 -15.97 11.05
N LEU A 145 6.17 -15.89 11.41
CA LEU A 145 7.27 -16.12 10.46
C LEU A 145 7.27 -17.57 9.93
N CYS A 146 7.03 -18.57 10.79
CA CYS A 146 6.90 -19.96 10.34
C CYS A 146 5.75 -20.12 9.34
N LEU A 147 4.56 -19.58 9.64
CA LEU A 147 3.42 -19.63 8.73
C LEU A 147 3.71 -18.91 7.41
N LEU A 148 4.37 -17.75 7.48
CA LEU A 148 4.77 -17.00 6.29
C LEU A 148 5.71 -17.83 5.41
N THR A 149 6.74 -18.47 5.99
CA THR A 149 7.68 -19.31 5.23
C THR A 149 6.98 -20.49 4.55
N ILE A 150 6.00 -21.12 5.22
CA ILE A 150 5.20 -22.19 4.61
C ILE A 150 4.39 -21.64 3.43
N LEU A 151 3.75 -20.48 3.61
CA LEU A 151 2.85 -19.89 2.60
C LEU A 151 3.57 -19.42 1.33
N ILE A 152 4.81 -18.95 1.45
CA ILE A 152 5.63 -18.53 0.30
C ILE A 152 6.43 -19.69 -0.31
N SER A 153 6.49 -20.84 0.37
CA SER A 153 7.19 -22.02 -0.14
C SER A 153 6.40 -22.69 -1.27
N PRO A 154 7.05 -23.52 -2.10
CA PRO A 154 6.36 -24.33 -3.11
C PRO A 154 5.33 -25.32 -2.53
N LEU A 155 5.31 -25.52 -1.21
CA LEU A 155 4.35 -26.39 -0.52
C LEU A 155 2.95 -25.75 -0.41
N ALA A 156 2.84 -24.43 -0.58
CA ALA A 156 1.57 -23.74 -0.48
C ALA A 156 0.68 -24.03 -1.70
N HIS A 157 -0.52 -24.54 -1.44
CA HIS A 157 -1.50 -24.78 -2.50
C HIS A 157 -2.04 -23.45 -3.04
N ARG A 158 -2.01 -23.26 -4.36
CA ARG A 158 -2.38 -21.99 -5.01
C ARG A 158 -3.81 -21.54 -4.67
N ASP A 159 -4.74 -22.47 -4.48
CA ASP A 159 -6.13 -22.12 -4.18
C ASP A 159 -6.28 -21.47 -2.80
N VAL A 160 -5.46 -21.89 -1.82
CA VAL A 160 -5.48 -21.30 -0.47
C VAL A 160 -5.03 -19.85 -0.53
N VAL A 161 -3.92 -19.58 -1.21
CA VAL A 161 -3.38 -18.22 -1.34
C VAL A 161 -4.29 -17.34 -2.18
N THR A 162 -4.88 -17.88 -3.24
CA THR A 162 -5.88 -17.16 -4.06
C THR A 162 -7.13 -16.85 -3.25
N ALA A 163 -7.62 -17.77 -2.42
CA ALA A 163 -8.74 -17.53 -1.53
C ALA A 163 -8.43 -16.47 -0.48
N MET A 164 -7.20 -16.47 0.09
CA MET A 164 -6.74 -15.41 0.99
C MET A 164 -6.77 -14.05 0.29
N GLN A 165 -6.23 -13.95 -0.93
CA GLN A 165 -6.26 -12.71 -1.69
C GLN A 165 -7.70 -12.27 -2.02
N ALA A 166 -8.55 -13.20 -2.47
CA ALA A 166 -9.95 -12.91 -2.80
C ALA A 166 -10.75 -12.44 -1.57
N SER A 167 -10.43 -12.94 -0.37
CA SER A 167 -11.09 -12.55 0.87
C SER A 167 -10.84 -11.09 1.28
N ASN A 168 -9.78 -10.45 0.74
CA ASN A 168 -9.52 -9.03 0.96
C ASN A 168 -10.66 -8.16 0.40
N MET A 169 -11.28 -8.57 -0.70
CA MET A 169 -12.37 -7.81 -1.34
C MET A 169 -13.61 -7.68 -0.42
N PRO A 170 -14.23 -8.76 0.10
CA PRO A 170 -15.30 -8.65 1.07
C PRO A 170 -14.95 -7.77 2.28
N ALA A 171 -13.74 -7.91 2.82
CA ALA A 171 -13.30 -7.13 3.98
C ALA A 171 -13.29 -5.62 3.68
N ILE A 172 -12.76 -5.22 2.52
CA ILE A 172 -12.77 -3.82 2.07
C ILE A 172 -14.21 -3.32 1.89
N ILE A 173 -15.06 -4.08 1.21
CA ILE A 173 -16.45 -3.69 0.94
C ILE A 173 -17.19 -3.47 2.26
N ILE A 174 -17.18 -4.46 3.15
CA ILE A 174 -17.92 -4.40 4.41
C ILE A 174 -17.42 -3.22 5.27
N GLY A 175 -16.10 -3.07 5.41
CA GLY A 175 -15.52 -1.98 6.20
C GLY A 175 -15.92 -0.60 5.67
N ARG A 176 -15.92 -0.40 4.35
CA ARG A 176 -16.28 0.87 3.73
C ARG A 176 -17.79 1.12 3.73
N LEU A 177 -18.62 0.09 3.57
CA LEU A 177 -20.08 0.21 3.68
C LEU A 177 -20.52 0.59 5.10
N ILE A 178 -19.90 0.01 6.13
CA ILE A 178 -20.17 0.38 7.52
C ILE A 178 -19.81 1.86 7.75
N GLN A 179 -18.66 2.31 7.26
CA GLN A 179 -18.26 3.73 7.35
C GLN A 179 -19.24 4.64 6.59
N ALA A 180 -19.63 4.26 5.38
CA ALA A 180 -20.55 5.04 4.54
C ALA A 180 -21.92 5.18 5.21
N GLY A 181 -22.45 4.08 5.75
CA GLY A 181 -23.71 4.07 6.50
C GLY A 181 -23.63 4.93 7.76
N THR A 182 -22.52 4.86 8.49
CA THR A 182 -22.29 5.70 9.69
C THR A 182 -22.27 7.19 9.35
N ASN A 183 -21.53 7.59 8.31
CA ASN A 183 -21.49 8.98 7.84
C ASN A 183 -22.89 9.49 7.46
N HIS A 184 -23.66 8.68 6.74
CA HIS A 184 -25.01 9.05 6.31
C HIS A 184 -25.97 9.19 7.49
N LYS A 185 -25.97 8.22 8.41
CA LYS A 185 -26.79 8.27 9.64
C LYS A 185 -26.46 9.47 10.52
N ASN A 186 -25.18 9.84 10.59
CA ASN A 186 -24.74 11.00 11.38
C ASN A 186 -25.03 12.34 10.68
N GLY A 187 -25.26 12.35 9.37
CA GLY A 187 -25.39 13.58 8.58
C GLY A 187 -24.12 14.43 8.53
N HIS A 188 -22.97 13.87 8.93
CA HIS A 188 -21.65 14.48 8.88
C HIS A 188 -20.56 13.39 8.88
N THR A 189 -19.34 13.75 8.49
CA THR A 189 -18.18 12.83 8.50
C THR A 189 -17.34 12.89 9.78
N GLY A 190 -17.64 13.83 10.69
CA GLY A 190 -17.06 13.87 12.04
C GLY A 190 -15.57 14.20 12.03
N GLN A 191 -14.75 13.31 12.60
CA GLN A 191 -13.28 13.45 12.68
C GLN A 191 -12.56 12.76 11.51
N LEU A 192 -13.28 12.34 10.47
CA LEU A 192 -12.68 11.71 9.31
C LEU A 192 -11.78 12.72 8.57
N SER A 193 -10.48 12.43 8.48
CA SER A 193 -9.52 13.28 7.77
C SER A 193 -9.82 13.28 6.28
N ALA A 194 -10.27 14.41 5.74
CA ALA A 194 -10.52 14.59 4.31
C ALA A 194 -9.28 14.24 3.48
N ILE A 195 -8.11 14.72 3.90
CA ILE A 195 -6.82 14.43 3.25
C ILE A 195 -6.60 12.92 3.15
N SER A 196 -6.80 12.19 4.26
CA SER A 196 -6.61 10.74 4.28
C SER A 196 -7.59 10.02 3.37
N VAL A 197 -8.86 10.46 3.31
CA VAL A 197 -9.87 9.87 2.41
C VAL A 197 -9.50 10.06 0.93
N PHE A 198 -9.09 11.27 0.54
CA PHE A 198 -8.67 11.54 -0.83
C PHE A 198 -7.38 10.81 -1.20
N LEU A 199 -6.42 10.69 -0.29
CA LEU A 199 -5.21 9.91 -0.51
C LEU A 199 -5.51 8.41 -0.68
N LEU A 200 -6.44 7.86 0.11
CA LEU A 200 -6.89 6.47 -0.05
C LEU A 200 -7.57 6.24 -1.39
N PHE A 201 -8.38 7.19 -1.86
CA PHE A 201 -9.02 7.13 -3.17
C PHE A 201 -8.01 7.23 -4.31
N ALA A 202 -7.12 8.23 -4.27
CA ALA A 202 -6.07 8.40 -5.28
C ALA A 202 -5.10 7.21 -5.31
N GLY A 203 -4.71 6.70 -4.13
CA GLY A 203 -3.84 5.53 -3.99
C GLY A 203 -4.48 4.26 -4.56
N SER A 204 -5.78 4.04 -4.35
CA SER A 204 -6.47 2.89 -4.94
C SER A 204 -6.60 3.02 -6.46
N LEU A 205 -6.81 4.23 -7.01
CA LEU A 205 -6.81 4.47 -8.46
C LEU A 205 -5.42 4.21 -9.07
N ALA A 206 -4.37 4.72 -8.41
CA ALA A 206 -2.98 4.47 -8.76
C ALA A 206 -2.71 2.96 -8.84
N ARG A 207 -3.21 2.19 -7.86
CA ARG A 207 -3.08 0.74 -7.80
C ARG A 207 -3.80 0.00 -8.91
N ILE A 208 -4.94 0.50 -9.41
CA ILE A 208 -5.57 -0.07 -10.62
C ILE A 208 -4.61 0.04 -11.80
N PHE A 209 -4.10 1.26 -12.05
CA PHE A 209 -3.21 1.51 -13.19
C PHE A 209 -1.94 0.66 -13.10
N THR A 210 -1.24 0.66 -11.95
CA THR A 210 -0.02 -0.13 -11.81
C THR A 210 -0.27 -1.62 -11.91
N THR A 211 -1.40 -2.13 -11.39
CA THR A 211 -1.72 -3.56 -11.49
C THR A 211 -1.96 -3.98 -12.94
N VAL A 212 -2.74 -3.20 -13.70
CA VAL A 212 -3.01 -3.50 -15.12
C VAL A 212 -1.71 -3.44 -15.94
N GLN A 213 -0.82 -2.48 -15.68
CA GLN A 213 0.42 -2.36 -16.44
C GLN A 213 1.52 -3.34 -16.02
N GLU A 214 1.63 -3.69 -14.73
CA GLU A 214 2.76 -4.49 -14.24
C GLU A 214 2.45 -5.98 -14.08
N THR A 215 1.19 -6.35 -13.86
CA THR A 215 0.80 -7.75 -13.58
C THR A 215 -0.20 -8.29 -14.59
N GLY A 216 -1.10 -7.45 -15.11
CA GLY A 216 -2.24 -7.89 -15.91
C GLY A 216 -3.24 -8.76 -15.14
N ASP A 217 -3.13 -8.83 -13.80
CA ASP A 217 -3.94 -9.73 -12.99
C ASP A 217 -5.35 -9.19 -12.71
N SER A 218 -6.35 -9.91 -13.20
CA SER A 218 -7.76 -9.51 -13.07
C SER A 218 -8.25 -9.52 -11.63
N LEU A 219 -7.77 -10.42 -10.77
CA LEU A 219 -8.25 -10.51 -9.39
C LEU A 219 -7.77 -9.31 -8.58
N MET A 220 -6.49 -8.97 -8.65
CA MET A 220 -5.92 -7.79 -8.02
C MET A 220 -6.51 -6.50 -8.61
N ALA A 221 -6.61 -6.40 -9.94
CA ALA A 221 -7.18 -5.22 -10.58
C ALA A 221 -8.62 -4.98 -10.12
N PHE A 222 -9.44 -6.04 -10.09
CA PHE A 222 -10.82 -5.95 -9.63
C PHE A 222 -10.93 -5.59 -8.14
N THR A 223 -10.01 -6.11 -7.30
CA THR A 223 -9.91 -5.71 -5.89
C THR A 223 -9.70 -4.20 -5.75
N TYR A 224 -8.79 -3.62 -6.53
CA TYR A 224 -8.52 -2.18 -6.49
C TYR A 224 -9.61 -1.33 -7.14
N VAL A 225 -10.33 -1.84 -8.14
CA VAL A 225 -11.54 -1.20 -8.70
C VAL A 225 -12.60 -1.05 -7.62
N ILE A 226 -12.92 -2.14 -6.90
CA ILE A 226 -13.87 -2.09 -5.80
C ILE A 226 -13.39 -1.15 -4.70
N SER A 227 -12.12 -1.25 -4.30
CA SER A 227 -11.55 -0.34 -3.31
C SER A 227 -11.69 1.13 -3.72
N SER A 228 -11.44 1.44 -5.00
CA SER A 228 -11.55 2.80 -5.53
C SER A 228 -12.99 3.29 -5.53
N PHE A 229 -13.93 2.45 -5.94
CA PHE A 229 -15.34 2.79 -5.87
C PHE A 229 -15.77 3.09 -4.42
N CYS A 230 -15.45 2.20 -3.48
CA CYS A 230 -15.79 2.37 -2.07
C CYS A 230 -15.13 3.62 -1.45
N ASN A 231 -13.85 3.87 -1.72
CA ASN A 231 -13.16 5.08 -1.26
C ASN A 231 -13.76 6.34 -1.90
N GLY A 232 -14.17 6.27 -3.17
CA GLY A 232 -14.85 7.35 -3.89
C GLY A 232 -16.20 7.72 -3.27
N VAL A 233 -16.99 6.74 -2.83
CA VAL A 233 -18.24 7.00 -2.09
C VAL A 233 -17.97 7.77 -0.80
N ILE A 234 -16.95 7.38 -0.03
CA ILE A 234 -16.58 8.10 1.21
C ILE A 234 -16.06 9.51 0.89
N ALA A 235 -15.26 9.67 -0.16
CA ALA A 235 -14.78 10.98 -0.61
C ALA A 235 -15.94 11.90 -1.02
N ALA A 236 -16.93 11.37 -1.73
CA ALA A 236 -18.14 12.10 -2.09
C ALA A 236 -18.94 12.52 -0.84
N GLN A 237 -19.06 11.64 0.16
CA GLN A 237 -19.69 11.99 1.45
C GLN A 237 -18.93 13.10 2.18
N VAL A 238 -17.59 13.08 2.16
CA VAL A 238 -16.77 14.16 2.74
C VAL A 238 -17.06 15.49 2.06
N LEU A 239 -17.14 15.52 0.73
CA LEU A 239 -17.49 16.74 -0.03
C LEU A 239 -18.93 17.19 0.25
N TYR A 240 -19.88 16.27 0.26
CA TYR A 240 -21.30 16.58 0.48
C TYR A 240 -21.55 17.13 1.90
N TYR A 241 -20.89 16.56 2.91
CA TYR A 241 -21.03 16.96 4.31
C TYR A 241 -19.96 17.97 4.77
N TRP A 242 -19.21 18.60 3.87
CA TRP A 242 -18.05 19.45 4.20
C TRP A 242 -18.36 20.55 5.24
N ASN A 243 -19.55 21.15 5.14
CA ASN A 243 -20.01 22.23 6.03
C ASN A 243 -20.99 21.75 7.13
N LYS A 244 -21.14 20.44 7.32
CA LYS A 244 -22.06 19.88 8.33
C LYS A 244 -21.27 19.49 9.58
N THR A 245 -21.41 20.27 10.62
CA THR A 245 -20.74 20.06 11.92
C THR A 245 -21.62 19.21 12.85
N PRO A 246 -21.04 18.38 13.74
CA PRO A 246 -21.81 17.64 14.74
C PRO A 246 -22.69 18.56 15.59
N ALA A 247 -23.96 18.20 15.77
CA ALA A 247 -24.94 18.98 16.51
C ALA A 247 -24.52 19.31 17.95
N HIS A 248 -23.61 18.52 18.53
CA HIS A 248 -23.11 18.69 19.89
C HIS A 248 -22.25 19.96 20.10
N LYS A 249 -21.82 20.64 19.02
CA LYS A 249 -21.12 21.94 19.10
C LYS A 249 -22.04 23.17 19.10
N LYS A 250 -23.36 23.01 18.90
CA LYS A 250 -24.31 24.15 18.83
C LYS A 250 -24.94 24.56 20.18
N LYS A 251 -24.56 23.96 21.30
CA LYS A 251 -25.09 24.27 22.65
C LYS A 251 -24.05 24.91 23.59
N ALA A 252 -23.04 25.57 23.04
CA ALA A 252 -22.07 26.36 23.81
C ALA A 252 -21.87 27.71 23.10
N GLU A 253 -22.95 28.47 23.00
CA GLU A 253 -22.94 29.92 22.75
C GLU A 253 -24.12 30.54 23.49
#